data_AF-B7FAU8-F1
#
_entry.id   AF-B7FAU8-F1
#
_cell.length_a   1.000
_cell.length_b   1.000
_cell.length_c   1.000
_cell.angle_alpha   90.00
_cell.angle_beta   90.00
_cell.angle_gamma   90.00
#
_symmetry.space_group_name_H-M   'P 1'
#
loop_
_entity.id
_entity.type
_entity.pdbx_description
1 polymer ?
#
loop_
_entity_poly.entity_id
_entity_poly.type
_entity_poly.pdbx_seq_one_letter_code
_entity_poly.pdbx_strand_id
1 'polypeptide(L)'
;KSEGEVARCKQLICDPSYIPDRVQKAGQVIRIICILSHPIKNTNDANSCQIIIPQNQVNRKSEPEKEVEPALELLEPIDQKFVAISDLYEPIDDGSESQVFCSCSYDATTHFETTCNDIKDIYKRMAGSAFDFENMKRKQNDVFGEADQ
;
A
#
# COMPACT_ATOMS: atom_id res chain seq x y z
N LYS A 1 3.45 21.70 -13.63
CA LYS A 1 3.36 21.88 -15.10
C LYS A 1 3.77 20.56 -15.70
N SER A 2 2.87 19.88 -16.39
CA SER A 2 3.23 18.71 -17.18
C SER A 2 3.41 19.19 -18.61
N GLU A 3 4.59 18.97 -19.20
CA GLU A 3 4.87 19.34 -20.60
C GLU A 3 4.55 20.81 -20.96
N GLY A 4 4.73 21.71 -19.99
CA GLY A 4 4.45 23.15 -20.17
C GLY A 4 3.00 23.56 -19.93
N GLU A 5 2.06 22.62 -19.82
CA GLU A 5 0.65 22.90 -19.58
C GLU A 5 0.27 22.90 -18.09
N VAL A 6 -0.83 23.59 -17.77
CA VAL A 6 -1.37 23.77 -16.42
C VAL A 6 -2.84 23.36 -16.39
N ALA A 7 -3.13 22.27 -15.67
CA ALA A 7 -4.48 21.92 -15.25
C ALA A 7 -4.81 22.59 -13.91
N ARG A 8 -6.01 23.16 -13.77
CA ARG A 8 -6.51 23.76 -12.52
C ARG A 8 -7.52 22.84 -11.87
N CYS A 9 -7.45 22.71 -10.55
CA CYS A 9 -8.35 21.90 -9.74
C CYS A 9 -8.67 22.61 -8.42
N LYS A 10 -9.71 22.15 -7.72
CA LYS A 10 -10.08 22.64 -6.38
C LYS A 10 -9.35 21.89 -5.27
N GLN A 11 -9.05 20.62 -5.50
CA GLN A 11 -8.41 19.69 -4.57
C GLN A 11 -7.42 18.82 -5.35
N LEU A 12 -6.31 18.46 -4.71
CA LEU A 12 -5.27 17.59 -5.25
C LEU A 12 -5.11 16.36 -4.36
N ILE A 13 -5.08 15.16 -4.94
CA ILE A 13 -4.67 13.93 -4.26
C ILE A 13 -3.34 13.49 -4.87
N CYS A 14 -2.39 13.06 -4.06
CA CYS A 14 -1.11 12.54 -4.53
C CYS A 14 -0.48 11.57 -3.52
N ASP A 15 0.58 10.88 -3.95
CA ASP A 15 1.45 10.13 -3.05
C ASP A 15 2.65 11.00 -2.59
N PRO A 16 3.40 10.56 -1.56
CA PRO A 16 4.52 11.31 -0.99
C PRO A 16 5.59 11.80 -1.99
N SER A 17 5.80 11.08 -3.10
CA SER A 17 6.87 11.41 -4.06
C SER A 17 6.64 12.76 -4.77
N TYR A 18 5.40 13.23 -4.84
CA TYR A 18 5.05 14.50 -5.48
C TYR A 18 5.24 15.71 -4.57
N ILE A 19 5.30 15.51 -3.25
CA ILE A 19 5.32 16.59 -2.25
C ILE A 19 6.33 16.31 -1.11
N PRO A 20 7.62 16.14 -1.42
CA PRO A 20 8.63 15.74 -0.43
C PRO A 20 8.75 16.69 0.77
N ASP A 21 8.38 17.97 0.61
CA ASP A 21 8.42 18.98 1.68
C ASP A 21 7.19 18.93 2.63
N ARG A 22 6.21 18.07 2.35
CA ARG A 22 4.95 17.92 3.12
C ARG A 22 4.78 16.52 3.70
N VAL A 23 5.85 15.76 3.79
CA VAL A 23 5.86 14.41 4.34
C VAL A 23 7.02 14.23 5.29
N GLN A 24 6.88 13.30 6.22
CA GLN A 24 7.94 12.87 7.12
C GLN A 24 8.17 11.37 7.01
N LYS A 25 9.39 10.93 7.29
CA LYS A 25 9.74 9.51 7.28
C LYS A 25 9.18 8.83 8.54
N ALA A 26 8.26 7.89 8.34
CA ALA A 26 7.63 7.08 9.39
C ALA A 26 8.40 5.78 9.68
N GLY A 27 9.20 5.30 8.72
CA GLY A 27 9.95 4.05 8.90
C GLY A 27 10.65 3.56 7.63
N GLN A 28 11.00 2.28 7.63
CA GLN A 28 11.58 1.57 6.50
C GLN A 28 11.00 0.15 6.40
N VAL A 29 10.87 -0.35 5.17
CA VAL A 29 10.44 -1.72 4.88
C VAL A 29 11.44 -2.37 3.94
N ILE A 30 11.86 -3.58 4.29
CA ILE A 30 12.57 -4.49 3.39
C ILE A 30 11.55 -5.43 2.72
N ARG A 31 11.64 -5.56 1.40
CA ARG A 31 10.91 -6.54 0.60
C ARG A 31 11.91 -7.37 -0.19
N ILE A 32 11.81 -8.70 -0.08
CA ILE A 32 12.62 -9.63 -0.86
C ILE A 32 11.68 -10.44 -1.75
N ILE A 33 11.84 -10.28 -3.07
CA ILE A 33 11.15 -11.11 -4.06
C ILE A 33 12.04 -12.33 -4.34
N CYS A 34 11.50 -13.51 -4.06
CA CYS A 34 12.19 -14.79 -4.29
C CYS A 34 11.51 -15.55 -5.42
N ILE A 35 12.27 -15.98 -6.43
CA ILE A 35 11.82 -16.92 -7.46
C ILE A 35 12.16 -18.33 -7.02
N LEU A 36 11.17 -19.22 -7.05
CA LEU A 36 11.28 -20.61 -6.62
C LEU A 36 10.83 -21.52 -7.77
N SER A 37 11.53 -22.63 -7.97
CA SER A 37 11.14 -23.72 -8.88
C SER A 37 10.41 -24.86 -8.16
N HIS A 38 9.96 -24.64 -6.92
CA HIS A 38 9.24 -25.63 -6.12
C HIS A 38 8.17 -24.99 -5.22
N PRO A 39 7.15 -25.74 -4.78
CA PRO A 39 6.22 -25.30 -3.74
C PRO A 39 6.94 -25.06 -2.41
N ILE A 40 6.40 -24.16 -1.58
CA ILE A 40 6.92 -23.92 -0.23
C ILE A 40 6.65 -25.15 0.65
N LYS A 41 7.67 -25.62 1.37
CA LYS A 41 7.56 -26.79 2.27
C LYS A 41 6.46 -26.58 3.31
N ASN A 42 5.82 -27.67 3.72
CA ASN A 42 4.74 -27.66 4.73
C ASN A 42 3.50 -26.83 4.36
N THR A 43 3.29 -26.53 3.08
CA THR A 43 2.07 -25.87 2.58
C THR A 43 1.11 -26.82 1.87
N ASN A 44 1.36 -28.15 1.93
CA ASN A 44 0.59 -29.16 1.20
C ASN A 44 0.54 -28.89 -0.32
N ASP A 45 1.71 -28.55 -0.89
CA ASP A 45 1.91 -28.20 -2.30
C ASP A 45 0.94 -27.11 -2.81
N ALA A 46 0.61 -26.14 -1.95
CA ALA A 46 -0.29 -25.05 -2.31
C ALA A 46 0.33 -24.16 -3.40
N ASN A 47 -0.48 -23.82 -4.41
CA ASN A 47 -0.10 -22.89 -5.48
C ASN A 47 0.02 -21.43 -4.98
N SER A 48 -0.64 -21.10 -3.87
CA SER A 48 -0.53 -19.80 -3.21
C SER A 48 -0.76 -19.97 -1.71
N CYS A 49 -0.05 -19.17 -0.91
CA CYS A 49 -0.25 -19.14 0.54
C CYS A 49 0.13 -17.75 1.09
N GLN A 50 -0.33 -17.49 2.31
CA GLN A 50 0.16 -16.39 3.13
C GLN A 50 0.82 -17.00 4.37
N ILE A 51 2.03 -16.56 4.67
CA ILE A 51 2.78 -16.98 5.86
C ILE A 51 2.92 -15.76 6.76
N ILE A 52 2.47 -15.88 8.01
CA ILE A 52 2.61 -14.83 9.03
C ILE A 52 3.61 -15.33 10.05
N ILE A 53 4.67 -14.55 10.26
CA ILE A 53 5.68 -14.80 11.30
C ILE A 53 5.49 -13.73 12.38
N PRO A 54 4.89 -14.07 13.54
CA PRO A 54 4.65 -13.09 14.59
C PRO A 54 5.97 -12.54 15.14
N GLN A 55 6.04 -11.24 15.40
CA GLN A 55 7.26 -10.58 15.88
C GLN A 55 7.86 -11.25 17.12
N ASN A 56 7.04 -11.78 18.04
CA ASN A 56 7.51 -12.41 19.27
C ASN A 56 8.19 -13.78 19.04
N GLN A 57 8.05 -14.36 17.84
CA GLN A 57 8.69 -15.63 17.45
C GLN A 57 10.08 -15.40 16.83
N VAL A 58 10.42 -14.15 16.50
CA VAL A 58 11.68 -13.80 15.85
C VAL A 58 12.41 -12.75 16.68
N ASN A 59 13.65 -13.05 17.08
CA ASN A 59 14.49 -12.07 17.77
C ASN A 59 14.90 -10.99 16.77
N ARG A 60 14.24 -9.83 16.82
CA ARG A 60 14.53 -8.72 15.93
C ARG A 60 16.00 -8.32 16.00
N LYS A 61 16.68 -8.35 14.87
CA LYS A 61 18.07 -7.91 14.70
C LYS A 61 18.07 -6.46 14.19
N SER A 62 19.19 -5.74 14.31
CA SER A 62 19.30 -4.36 13.78
C SER A 62 19.63 -4.31 12.28
N GLU A 63 19.88 -5.45 11.66
CA GLU A 63 20.26 -5.57 10.24
C GLU A 63 19.06 -6.09 9.43
N PRO A 64 18.49 -5.31 8.49
CA PRO A 64 17.25 -5.63 7.79
C PRO A 64 17.24 -7.00 7.09
N GLU A 65 18.36 -7.37 6.45
CA GLU A 65 18.47 -8.67 5.77
C GLU A 65 18.51 -9.85 6.75
N LYS A 66 19.04 -9.66 7.96
CA LYS A 66 19.04 -10.70 8.99
C LYS A 66 17.69 -10.81 9.71
N GLU A 67 16.86 -9.77 9.68
CA GLU A 67 15.49 -9.82 10.22
C GLU A 67 14.59 -10.77 9.41
N VAL A 68 14.84 -10.90 8.10
CA VAL A 68 14.03 -11.74 7.18
C VAL A 68 14.59 -13.14 6.97
N GLU A 69 15.75 -13.45 7.54
CA GLU A 69 16.41 -14.77 7.48
C GLU A 69 15.47 -15.94 7.85
N PRO A 70 14.66 -15.87 8.94
CA PRO A 70 13.73 -16.95 9.28
C PRO A 70 12.67 -17.21 8.20
N ALA A 71 12.29 -16.19 7.42
CA ALA A 71 11.36 -16.35 6.31
C ALA A 71 12.06 -16.99 5.10
N LEU A 72 13.29 -16.58 4.81
CA LEU A 72 14.07 -17.12 3.69
C LEU A 72 14.38 -18.61 3.86
N GLU A 73 14.67 -19.06 5.08
CA GLU A 73 14.91 -20.48 5.39
C GLU A 73 13.73 -21.39 5.01
N LEU A 74 12.50 -20.89 5.10
CA LEU A 74 11.30 -21.63 4.69
C LEU A 74 11.19 -21.81 3.17
N LEU A 75 11.85 -20.94 2.40
CA LEU A 75 11.75 -20.89 0.95
C LEU A 75 12.90 -21.62 0.24
N GLU A 76 13.98 -21.98 0.92
CA GLU A 76 15.14 -22.61 0.28
C GLU A 76 14.82 -24.01 -0.30
N PRO A 77 15.36 -24.35 -1.51
CA PRO A 77 16.30 -23.55 -2.32
C PRO A 77 15.70 -22.40 -3.14
N ILE A 78 16.31 -21.20 -3.08
CA ILE A 78 15.86 -20.03 -3.85
C ILE A 78 16.69 -19.86 -5.14
N ASP A 79 16.03 -19.78 -6.30
CA ASP A 79 16.69 -19.62 -7.60
C ASP A 79 17.25 -18.20 -7.80
N GLN A 80 16.45 -17.19 -7.44
CA GLN A 80 16.84 -15.78 -7.56
C GLN A 80 16.19 -14.92 -6.47
N LYS A 81 16.93 -13.92 -5.98
CA LYS A 81 16.49 -12.97 -4.95
C LYS A 81 16.62 -11.54 -5.48
N PHE A 82 15.61 -10.71 -5.22
CA PHE A 82 15.64 -9.26 -5.48
C PHE A 82 15.29 -8.53 -4.19
N VAL A 83 16.22 -7.75 -3.66
CA VAL A 83 16.06 -7.02 -2.40
C VAL A 83 15.73 -5.57 -2.70
N ALA A 84 14.67 -5.06 -2.07
CA ALA A 84 14.29 -3.65 -2.11
C ALA A 84 14.06 -3.14 -0.69
N ILE A 85 14.73 -2.04 -0.35
CA ILE A 85 14.49 -1.31 0.91
C ILE A 85 13.81 0.01 0.53
N SER A 86 12.65 0.27 1.13
CA SER A 86 11.84 1.46 0.86
C SER A 86 11.62 2.25 2.14
N ASP A 87 11.84 3.55 2.07
CA ASP A 87 11.43 4.48 3.12
C ASP A 87 9.90 4.61 3.11
N LEU A 88 9.31 4.61 4.31
CA LEU A 88 7.89 4.88 4.49
C LEU A 88 7.70 6.34 4.87
N TYR A 89 6.78 7.00 4.19
CA TYR A 89 6.40 8.38 4.42
C TYR A 89 4.93 8.49 4.79
N GLU A 90 4.64 9.48 5.64
CA GLU A 90 3.29 9.91 6.01
C GLU A 90 3.18 11.44 5.90
N PRO A 91 1.99 11.98 5.61
CA PRO A 91 1.79 13.42 5.52
C PRO A 91 1.94 14.11 6.88
N ILE A 92 2.52 15.31 6.87
CA ILE A 92 2.54 16.21 8.06
C ILE A 92 1.39 17.22 8.06
N ASP A 93 0.60 17.23 6.98
CA ASP A 93 -0.55 18.10 6.74
C ASP A 93 -1.77 17.24 6.37
N ASP A 94 -2.91 17.47 7.00
CA ASP A 94 -4.13 16.71 6.72
C ASP A 94 -4.80 17.15 5.41
N GLY A 95 -4.43 18.30 4.85
CA GLY A 95 -4.96 18.82 3.59
C GLY A 95 -6.21 19.67 3.75
N SER A 96 -6.73 19.86 4.96
CA SER A 96 -7.97 20.61 5.20
C SER A 96 -7.87 22.09 4.81
N GLU A 97 -6.73 22.73 5.08
CA GLU A 97 -6.47 24.12 4.65
C GLU A 97 -5.83 24.19 3.26
N SER A 98 -4.83 23.33 2.99
CA SER A 98 -4.06 23.37 1.74
C SER A 98 -4.80 22.80 0.53
N GLN A 99 -5.85 22.01 0.76
CA GLN A 99 -6.57 21.22 -0.25
C GLN A 99 -5.67 20.25 -1.03
N VAL A 100 -4.55 19.85 -0.41
CA VAL A 100 -3.61 18.83 -0.91
C VAL A 100 -3.66 17.63 0.04
N PHE A 101 -4.20 16.52 -0.45
CA PHE A 101 -4.43 15.31 0.33
C PHE A 101 -3.44 14.23 -0.09
N CYS A 102 -2.44 13.99 0.75
CA CYS A 102 -1.42 13.00 0.49
C CYS A 102 -1.75 11.68 1.19
N SER A 103 -1.45 10.57 0.50
CA SER A 103 -1.52 9.23 1.07
C SER A 103 -0.29 8.89 1.91
N CYS A 104 -0.40 7.84 2.71
CA CYS A 104 0.73 7.19 3.35
C CYS A 104 1.42 6.21 2.38
N SER A 105 2.67 5.86 2.68
CA SER A 105 3.37 4.78 1.98
C SER A 105 2.83 3.41 2.37
N TYR A 106 2.86 2.45 1.43
CA TYR A 106 2.48 1.06 1.72
C TYR A 106 3.39 0.43 2.76
N ASP A 107 2.82 -0.05 3.85
CA ASP A 107 3.53 -0.71 4.94
C ASP A 107 3.99 -2.14 4.56
N ALA A 108 4.54 -2.87 5.54
CA ALA A 108 5.04 -4.22 5.36
C ALA A 108 3.95 -5.31 5.38
N THR A 109 2.69 -4.96 5.65
CA THR A 109 1.62 -5.95 5.76
C THR A 109 1.27 -6.54 4.40
N THR A 110 0.95 -7.83 4.37
CA THR A 110 0.59 -8.56 3.13
C THR A 110 -0.91 -8.57 2.86
N HIS A 111 -1.66 -7.64 3.46
CA HIS A 111 -3.10 -7.47 3.30
C HIS A 111 -3.43 -5.97 3.23
N PHE A 112 -4.63 -5.62 2.78
CA PHE A 112 -4.97 -4.24 2.43
C PHE A 112 -5.67 -3.44 3.54
N GLU A 113 -5.70 -3.91 4.79
CA GLU A 113 -6.50 -3.24 5.84
C GLU A 113 -6.02 -1.81 6.11
N THR A 114 -4.71 -1.63 6.32
CA THR A 114 -4.12 -0.29 6.57
C THR A 114 -4.24 0.62 5.36
N THR A 115 -4.10 0.06 4.16
CA THR A 115 -4.38 0.78 2.90
C THR A 115 -5.83 1.25 2.82
N CYS A 116 -6.79 0.39 3.18
CA CYS A 116 -8.21 0.75 3.19
C CYS A 116 -8.51 1.84 4.22
N ASN A 117 -7.82 1.82 5.36
CA ASN A 117 -7.97 2.84 6.38
C ASN A 117 -7.46 4.20 5.87
N ASP A 118 -6.31 4.24 5.19
CA ASP A 118 -5.78 5.46 4.57
C ASP A 118 -6.73 6.00 3.49
N ILE A 119 -7.29 5.14 2.63
CA ILE A 119 -8.29 5.55 1.63
C ILE A 119 -9.52 6.19 2.28
N LYS A 120 -10.07 5.57 3.32
CA LYS A 120 -11.23 6.12 4.05
C LYS A 120 -10.91 7.45 4.72
N ASP A 121 -9.70 7.57 5.27
CA ASP A 121 -9.24 8.77 5.93
C ASP A 121 -9.07 9.93 4.94
N ILE A 122 -8.38 9.71 3.82
CA ILE A 122 -8.26 10.69 2.72
C ILE A 122 -9.65 11.13 2.25
N TYR A 123 -10.55 10.18 1.99
CA TYR A 123 -11.92 10.51 1.58
C TYR A 123 -12.61 11.41 2.59
N LYS A 124 -12.50 11.08 3.89
CA LYS A 124 -13.12 11.86 4.96
C LYS A 124 -12.57 13.27 5.03
N ARG A 125 -11.24 13.44 4.91
CA ARG A 125 -10.57 14.75 4.88
C ARG A 125 -11.01 15.60 3.69
N MET A 126 -11.20 14.98 2.53
CA MET A 126 -11.64 15.66 1.32
C MET A 126 -13.12 16.04 1.30
N ALA A 127 -13.98 15.09 1.67
CA ALA A 127 -15.44 15.23 1.57
C ALA A 127 -16.08 15.86 2.81
N GLY A 128 -15.33 15.98 3.92
CA GLY A 128 -15.82 16.47 5.20
C GLY A 128 -16.77 15.50 5.93
N SER A 129 -16.94 14.27 5.42
CA SER A 129 -17.83 13.26 5.99
C SER A 129 -17.28 11.84 5.77
N ALA A 130 -17.65 10.91 6.64
CA ALA A 130 -17.19 9.52 6.52
C ALA A 130 -17.70 8.86 5.22
N PHE A 131 -16.93 7.94 4.69
CA PHE A 131 -17.32 7.17 3.52
C PHE A 131 -18.56 6.32 3.81
N ASP A 132 -19.61 6.48 3.00
CA ASP A 132 -20.85 5.72 3.10
C ASP A 132 -20.91 4.63 2.02
N PHE A 133 -20.76 3.37 2.46
CA PHE A 133 -20.78 2.19 1.59
C PHE A 133 -22.15 1.94 0.95
N GLU A 134 -23.24 2.44 1.52
CA GLU A 134 -24.58 2.24 0.98
C GLU A 134 -24.77 2.97 -0.36
N ASN A 135 -24.11 4.12 -0.52
CA ASN A 135 -24.14 4.89 -1.77
C ASN A 135 -23.36 4.22 -2.92
N MET A 136 -22.54 3.20 -2.63
CA MET A 136 -21.85 2.38 -3.64
C MET A 136 -22.68 1.21 -4.15
N LYS A 137 -23.84 0.90 -3.54
CA LYS A 137 -24.74 -0.13 -4.07
C LYS A 137 -25.29 0.37 -5.41
N ARG A 138 -24.87 -0.29 -6.49
CA ARG A 138 -25.36 -0.03 -7.86
C ARG A 138 -26.87 0.12 -7.84
N LYS A 139 -27.37 1.28 -8.26
CA LYS A 139 -28.79 1.42 -8.57
C LYS A 139 -28.98 0.90 -9.99
N GLN A 140 -30.12 0.28 -10.26
CA GLN A 140 -30.42 -0.36 -11.56
C GLN A 140 -30.27 0.59 -12.76
N ASN A 141 -30.23 1.91 -12.52
CA ASN A 141 -30.12 2.97 -13.51
C ASN A 141 -28.68 3.42 -13.84
N ASP A 142 -27.64 2.79 -13.27
CA ASP A 142 -26.23 3.16 -13.54
C ASP A 142 -25.69 2.59 -14.88
N VAL A 143 -26.55 1.99 -15.72
CA VAL A 143 -26.20 1.55 -17.08
C VAL A 143 -26.26 2.75 -18.04
N PHE A 144 -25.13 3.40 -18.27
CA PHE A 144 -24.95 4.23 -19.45
C PHE A 144 -24.82 3.29 -20.67
N GLY A 145 -25.87 3.17 -21.49
CA GLY A 145 -25.75 2.39 -22.73
C GLY A 145 -26.98 1.91 -23.50
N GLU A 146 -28.22 2.13 -23.05
CA GLU A 146 -29.40 1.88 -23.91
C GLU A 146 -30.22 3.15 -24.05
N ALA A 147 -29.89 3.93 -25.09
CA ALA A 147 -30.82 4.88 -25.68
C ALA A 147 -31.60 4.13 -26.76
N ASP A 148 -32.91 4.02 -26.54
CA ASP A 148 -34.00 3.91 -27.50
C ASP A 148 -33.70 3.34 -28.90
N GLN A 149 -34.23 2.15 -29.18
CA GLN A 149 -34.70 1.76 -30.51
C GLN A 149 -36.22 1.55 -30.47
#